data_AF-A0A368DF50-F1
#
_entry.id   AF-A0A368DF50-F1
#
_cell.length_a   1.000
_cell.length_b   1.000
_cell.length_c   1.000
_cell.angle_alpha   90.00
_cell.angle_beta   90.00
_cell.angle_gamma   90.00
#
_symmetry.space_group_name_H-M   'P 1'
#
loop_
_entity.id
_entity.type
_entity.pdbx_description
1 polymer ?
#
loop_
_entity_poly.entity_id
_entity_poly.type
_entity_poly.pdbx_seq_one_letter_code
_entity_poly.pdbx_strand_id
1 'polypeptide(L)'
;MLMILTINLFLIFSIDSNLSMSNSESYFGHFRIYLNEYYFSEIISSLILLNVFLFRYQKIQLIILKLVGFILIFGLFNFFDERSISQSLKDLGLFYFIISFILVYLSHKAISKDKSIIDSSNRLR
;
A
#
# COMPACT_ATOMS: atom_id res chain seq x y z
N MET A 1 0.07 -9.13 -2.62
CA MET A 1 1.33 -8.37 -2.50
C MET A 1 1.81 -7.80 -3.84
N LEU A 2 2.09 -8.61 -4.87
CA LEU A 2 2.56 -8.09 -6.17
C LEU A 2 1.66 -7.01 -6.79
N MET A 3 0.34 -7.16 -6.67
CA MET A 3 -0.58 -6.14 -7.18
C MET A 3 -0.47 -4.79 -6.44
N ILE A 4 -0.15 -4.80 -5.14
CA ILE A 4 0.11 -3.56 -4.38
C ILE A 4 1.40 -2.92 -4.88
N LEU A 5 2.43 -3.73 -5.12
CA LEU A 5 3.70 -3.28 -5.68
C LEU A 5 3.49 -2.59 -7.03
N THR A 6 2.75 -3.23 -7.95
CA THR A 6 2.52 -2.68 -9.29
C THR A 6 1.70 -1.39 -9.26
N ILE A 7 0.69 -1.29 -8.37
CA ILE A 7 -0.06 -0.04 -8.19
C ILE A 7 0.86 1.09 -7.71
N ASN A 8 1.74 0.81 -6.73
CA ASN A 8 2.67 1.83 -6.21
C ASN A 8 3.73 2.23 -7.25
N LEU A 9 4.30 1.28 -8.00
CA LEU A 9 5.21 1.58 -9.10
C LEU A 9 4.52 2.39 -10.20
N PHE A 10 3.27 2.05 -10.54
CA PHE A 10 2.48 2.82 -11.49
C PHE A 10 2.26 4.27 -11.03
N LEU A 11 1.99 4.48 -9.74
CA LEU A 11 1.86 5.84 -9.18
C LEU A 11 3.17 6.63 -9.29
N ILE A 12 4.30 6.01 -8.93
CA ILE A 12 5.63 6.63 -9.05
C ILE A 12 5.88 7.08 -10.50
N PHE A 13 5.71 6.17 -11.47
CA PHE A 13 5.90 6.52 -12.88
C PHE A 13 4.90 7.56 -13.39
N SER A 14 3.65 7.49 -12.95
CA SER A 14 2.62 8.45 -13.37
C SER A 14 2.91 9.86 -12.85
N ILE A 15 3.55 9.98 -11.68
CA ILE A 15 3.89 11.25 -11.06
C ILE A 15 5.15 11.87 -11.66
N ASP A 16 6.17 11.03 -11.91
CA ASP A 16 7.49 11.45 -12.37
C ASP A 16 7.59 11.57 -13.91
N SER A 17 6.56 11.11 -14.63
CA SER A 17 6.46 11.29 -16.08
C SER A 17 6.25 12.75 -16.49
N ASN A 18 6.66 13.11 -17.72
CA ASN A 18 6.52 14.44 -18.33
C ASN A 18 5.21 15.14 -17.96
N LEU A 19 5.23 16.47 -17.81
CA LEU A 19 4.09 17.30 -17.38
C LEU A 19 2.75 16.98 -18.09
N SER A 20 2.79 16.53 -19.35
CA SER A 20 1.62 16.12 -20.14
C SER A 20 1.02 14.76 -19.78
N MET A 21 1.80 13.87 -19.16
CA MET A 21 1.38 12.56 -18.63
C MET A 21 1.27 12.54 -17.10
N SER A 22 1.80 13.57 -16.43
CA SER A 22 1.66 13.72 -14.99
C SER A 22 0.19 13.89 -14.60
N ASN A 23 -0.25 13.16 -13.57
CA ASN A 23 -1.59 13.35 -13.03
C ASN A 23 -1.74 14.81 -12.58
N SER A 24 -2.74 15.52 -13.12
CA SER A 24 -3.04 16.91 -12.76
C SER A 24 -3.25 17.04 -11.25
N GLU A 25 -2.94 18.22 -10.70
CA GLU A 25 -3.13 18.53 -9.26
C GLU A 25 -4.52 18.12 -8.73
N SER A 26 -5.55 18.08 -9.59
CA SER A 26 -6.91 17.69 -9.20
C SER A 26 -7.05 16.27 -8.65
N TYR A 27 -6.22 15.30 -9.08
CA TYR A 27 -6.45 13.88 -8.76
C TYR A 27 -5.91 13.43 -7.40
N PHE A 28 -4.96 14.17 -6.83
CA PHE A 28 -4.40 13.89 -5.51
C PHE A 28 -4.34 15.14 -4.63
N GLY A 29 -4.48 16.35 -5.20
CA GLY A 29 -4.48 17.62 -4.48
C GLY A 29 -3.20 17.77 -3.66
N HIS A 30 -3.36 18.21 -2.42
CA HIS A 30 -2.23 18.41 -1.50
C HIS A 30 -1.59 17.09 -1.02
N PHE A 31 -2.29 15.94 -1.11
CA PHE A 31 -1.68 14.63 -0.86
C PHE A 31 -0.56 14.30 -1.85
N ARG A 32 -0.51 14.97 -3.00
CA ARG A 32 0.61 14.90 -3.94
C ARG A 32 1.94 15.25 -3.29
N ILE A 33 1.97 16.14 -2.28
CA ILE A 33 3.19 16.45 -1.53
C ILE A 33 3.70 15.19 -0.82
N TYR A 34 2.81 14.37 -0.25
CA TYR A 34 3.20 13.10 0.37
C TYR A 34 3.71 12.08 -0.65
N LEU A 35 3.10 12.03 -1.82
CA LEU A 35 3.56 11.15 -2.89
C LEU A 35 4.92 11.60 -3.46
N ASN A 36 5.13 12.91 -3.65
CA ASN A 36 6.31 13.44 -4.34
C ASN A 36 7.48 13.74 -3.40
N GLU A 37 7.22 14.41 -2.28
CA GLU A 37 8.26 14.93 -1.38
C GLU A 37 8.56 13.98 -0.23
N TYR A 38 7.55 13.25 0.26
CA TYR A 38 7.69 12.30 1.36
C TYR A 38 7.87 10.83 0.91
N TYR A 39 8.06 10.60 -0.39
CA TYR A 39 8.37 9.28 -0.98
C TYR A 39 7.39 8.18 -0.54
N PHE A 40 6.12 8.53 -0.36
CA PHE A 40 5.13 7.63 0.25
C PHE A 40 4.96 6.33 -0.54
N SER A 41 4.85 6.42 -1.87
CA SER A 41 4.68 5.25 -2.73
C SER A 41 5.97 4.42 -2.84
N GLU A 42 7.13 5.06 -2.80
CA GLU A 42 8.45 4.42 -2.82
C GLU A 42 8.71 3.64 -1.55
N ILE A 43 8.35 4.20 -0.38
CA ILE A 43 8.45 3.53 0.91
C ILE A 43 7.56 2.28 0.92
N ILE A 44 6.29 2.40 0.50
CA ILE A 44 5.37 1.25 0.42
C ILE A 44 5.88 0.21 -0.57
N SER A 45 6.31 0.63 -1.76
CA SER A 45 6.84 -0.27 -2.80
C SER A 45 8.06 -1.04 -2.29
N SER A 46 9.00 -0.36 -1.63
CA SER A 46 10.20 -0.95 -1.06
C SER A 46 9.87 -1.97 0.03
N LEU A 47 8.94 -1.64 0.93
CA LEU A 47 8.48 -2.55 1.98
C LEU A 47 7.78 -3.78 1.41
N ILE A 48 6.92 -3.62 0.42
CA ILE A 48 6.23 -4.73 -0.26
C ILE A 48 7.25 -5.62 -0.98
N LEU A 49 8.21 -5.02 -1.70
CA LEU A 49 9.25 -5.75 -2.42
C LEU A 49 10.10 -6.58 -1.46
N LEU A 50 10.55 -5.98 -0.36
CA LEU A 50 11.27 -6.68 0.71
C LEU A 50 10.42 -7.82 1.29
N ASN A 51 9.11 -7.59 1.49
CA ASN A 51 8.19 -8.60 2.00
C ASN A 51 8.08 -9.83 1.07
N VAL A 52 8.09 -9.63 -0.26
CA VAL A 52 8.08 -10.74 -1.23
C VAL A 52 9.29 -11.66 -1.05
N PHE A 53 10.48 -11.10 -0.83
CA PHE A 53 11.70 -11.90 -0.62
C PHE A 53 11.73 -12.65 0.72
N LEU A 54 10.91 -12.24 1.70
CA LEU A 54 10.82 -12.88 3.01
C LEU A 54 9.87 -14.09 3.06
N PHE A 55 9.59 -14.77 1.94
CA PHE A 55 8.64 -15.89 1.86
C PHE A 55 8.91 -17.04 2.84
N ARG A 56 10.17 -17.25 3.26
CA ARG A 56 10.54 -18.25 4.28
C ARG A 56 10.24 -17.81 5.71
N TYR A 57 10.04 -16.50 5.93
CA TYR A 57 9.89 -15.88 7.24
C TYR A 57 8.49 -15.27 7.41
N GLN A 58 7.45 -16.11 7.37
CA GLN A 58 6.04 -15.67 7.33
C GLN A 58 5.66 -14.80 8.54
N LYS A 59 6.25 -15.04 9.72
CA LYS A 59 6.04 -14.17 10.91
C LYS A 59 6.47 -12.73 10.63
N ILE A 60 7.62 -12.54 9.98
CA ILE A 60 8.16 -11.22 9.64
C ILE A 60 7.31 -10.58 8.53
N GLN A 61 6.90 -11.37 7.53
CA GLN A 61 6.00 -10.89 6.46
C GLN A 61 4.70 -10.29 7.01
N LEU A 62 4.09 -10.93 8.00
CA LEU A 62 2.88 -10.43 8.66
C LEU A 62 3.12 -9.13 9.43
N ILE A 63 4.27 -8.98 10.09
CA ILE A 63 4.64 -7.74 10.79
C ILE A 63 4.82 -6.60 9.79
N ILE A 64 5.52 -6.84 8.68
CA ILE A 64 5.70 -5.84 7.62
C ILE A 64 4.35 -5.45 7.01
N LEU A 65 3.44 -6.40 6.77
CA LEU A 65 2.09 -6.08 6.27
C LEU A 65 1.30 -5.21 7.25
N LYS A 66 1.43 -5.43 8.56
CA LYS A 66 0.82 -4.55 9.56
C LYS A 66 1.42 -3.15 9.53
N LEU A 67 2.75 -3.04 9.39
CA LEU A 67 3.45 -1.77 9.27
C LEU A 67 3.00 -1.00 8.02
N VAL A 68 2.89 -1.68 6.86
CA VAL A 68 2.32 -1.10 5.64
C VAL A 68 0.88 -0.63 5.87
N GLY A 69 0.07 -1.41 6.59
CA GLY A 69 -1.27 -1.01 7.01
C GLY A 69 -1.28 0.29 7.82
N PHE A 70 -0.38 0.43 8.80
CA PHE A 70 -0.24 1.66 9.58
C PHE A 70 0.17 2.87 8.74
N ILE A 71 1.12 2.70 7.82
CA ILE A 71 1.52 3.77 6.88
C ILE A 71 0.33 4.19 6.02
N LEU A 72 -0.47 3.24 5.53
CA LEU A 72 -1.68 3.53 4.76
C LEU A 72 -2.73 4.29 5.57
N ILE A 73 -2.92 3.95 6.86
CA ILE A 73 -3.82 4.68 7.76
C ILE A 73 -3.34 6.13 7.94
N PHE A 74 -2.04 6.31 8.16
CA PHE A 74 -1.45 7.65 8.29
C PHE A 74 -1.65 8.47 6.99
N GLY A 75 -1.38 7.87 5.84
CA GLY A 75 -1.63 8.51 4.54
C GLY A 75 -3.11 8.88 4.34
N LEU A 76 -4.04 8.01 4.76
CA LEU A 76 -5.47 8.26 4.67
C LEU A 76 -5.91 9.44 5.56
N PHE A 77 -5.34 9.57 6.76
CA PHE A 77 -5.63 10.72 7.62
C PHE A 77 -5.16 12.03 6.99
N ASN A 78 -3.94 12.08 6.45
CA ASN A 78 -3.46 13.27 5.75
C ASN A 78 -4.36 13.60 4.54
N PHE A 79 -4.81 12.58 3.80
CA PHE A 79 -5.75 12.76 2.69
C PHE A 79 -7.10 13.37 3.11
N PHE A 80 -7.59 13.08 4.33
CA PHE A 80 -8.82 13.67 4.87
C PHE A 80 -8.61 14.99 5.60
N ASP A 81 -7.45 15.24 6.20
CA ASP A 81 -7.16 16.52 6.87
C ASP A 81 -7.17 17.68 5.86
N GLU A 82 -6.68 17.42 4.65
CA GLU A 82 -6.55 18.42 3.61
C GLU A 82 -7.84 18.64 2.79
N ARG A 83 -8.86 17.79 2.95
CA ARG A 83 -10.08 17.82 2.12
C ARG A 83 -11.34 17.51 2.91
N SER A 84 -12.41 18.24 2.60
CA SER A 84 -13.74 17.88 3.12
C SER A 84 -14.15 16.48 2.66
N ILE A 85 -14.78 15.71 3.54
CA ILE A 85 -15.22 14.31 3.28
C ILE A 85 -16.02 14.20 1.96
N SER A 86 -16.86 15.20 1.66
CA SER A 86 -17.68 15.24 0.44
C SER A 86 -16.85 15.33 -0.84
N GLN A 87 -15.75 16.08 -0.82
CA GLN A 87 -14.84 16.19 -1.96
C GLN A 87 -13.97 14.94 -2.10
N SER A 88 -13.54 14.34 -0.98
CA SER A 88 -12.74 13.11 -0.97
C SER A 88 -13.45 11.91 -1.60
N LEU A 89 -14.78 11.82 -1.53
CA LEU A 89 -15.56 10.74 -2.15
C LEU A 89 -15.54 10.74 -3.68
N LYS A 90 -15.21 11.88 -4.31
CA LYS A 90 -15.12 12.02 -5.77
C LYS A 90 -13.71 11.79 -6.31
N ASP A 91 -12.75 11.58 -5.42
CA ASP A 91 -11.32 11.59 -5.73
C ASP A 91 -10.76 10.16 -5.87
N LEU A 92 -9.87 9.98 -6.84
CA LEU A 92 -9.23 8.69 -7.14
C LEU A 92 -8.28 8.22 -6.02
N GLY A 93 -7.73 9.15 -5.22
CA GLY A 93 -6.90 8.85 -4.07
C GLY A 93 -7.62 8.01 -3.01
N LEU A 94 -8.92 8.24 -2.80
CA LEU A 94 -9.72 7.42 -1.89
C LEU A 94 -9.80 5.96 -2.36
N PHE A 95 -10.00 5.75 -3.67
CA PHE A 95 -10.00 4.42 -4.27
C PHE A 95 -8.64 3.72 -4.12
N TYR A 96 -7.54 4.45 -4.27
CA TYR A 96 -6.19 3.92 -4.02
C TYR A 96 -6.06 3.37 -2.59
N PHE A 97 -6.51 4.12 -1.57
CA PHE A 97 -6.45 3.64 -0.19
C PHE A 97 -7.35 2.43 0.04
N ILE A 98 -8.60 2.46 -0.44
CA ILE A 98 -9.55 1.35 -0.29
C ILE A 98 -8.99 0.07 -0.89
N ILE A 99 -8.51 0.13 -2.13
CA ILE A 99 -7.92 -1.02 -2.83
C ILE A 99 -6.68 -1.51 -2.09
N SER A 100 -5.81 -0.59 -1.63
CA SER A 100 -4.60 -0.94 -0.89
C SER A 100 -4.92 -1.66 0.43
N PHE A 101 -5.91 -1.19 1.21
CA PHE A 101 -6.35 -1.87 2.43
C PHE A 101 -6.88 -3.27 2.16
N ILE A 102 -7.72 -3.43 1.13
CA ILE A 102 -8.25 -4.74 0.74
C ILE A 102 -7.09 -5.68 0.40
N LEU A 103 -6.11 -5.23 -0.38
CA LEU A 103 -4.99 -6.07 -0.79
C LEU A 103 -4.04 -6.42 0.35
N VAL A 104 -3.79 -5.49 1.29
CA VAL A 104 -3.02 -5.76 2.51
C VAL A 104 -3.74 -6.79 3.35
N TYR A 105 -5.06 -6.64 3.56
CA TYR A 105 -5.88 -7.59 4.30
C TYR A 105 -5.86 -8.99 3.67
N LEU A 106 -6.09 -9.08 2.36
CA LEU A 106 -6.06 -10.35 1.63
C LEU A 106 -4.68 -11.01 1.71
N SER A 107 -3.61 -10.22 1.56
CA SER A 107 -2.23 -10.73 1.68
C SER A 107 -1.95 -11.26 3.09
N HIS A 108 -2.39 -10.53 4.13
CA HIS A 108 -2.23 -10.96 5.51
C HIS A 108 -3.01 -12.26 5.79
N LYS A 109 -4.26 -12.35 5.32
CA LYS A 109 -5.11 -13.55 5.47
C LYS A 109 -4.49 -14.76 4.78
N ALA A 110 -3.97 -14.60 3.56
CA ALA A 110 -3.31 -15.67 2.82
C ALA A 110 -2.06 -16.18 3.55
N ILE A 111 -1.13 -15.29 3.91
CA ILE A 111 0.12 -15.68 4.60
C ILE A 111 -0.17 -16.30 5.97
N SER A 112 -1.16 -15.78 6.70
CA SER A 112 -1.56 -16.34 7.98
C SER A 112 -2.13 -17.75 7.83
N LYS A 113 -2.88 -18.02 6.75
CA LYS A 113 -3.39 -19.36 6.45
C LYS A 113 -2.23 -20.31 6.12
N ASP A 114 -1.30 -19.90 5.27
CA ASP A 114 -0.15 -20.72 4.90
C ASP A 114 0.71 -21.08 6.11
N LYS A 115 0.97 -20.09 6.98
CA LYS A 115 1.67 -20.32 8.24
C LYS A 115 0.96 -21.36 9.12
N SER A 116 -0.37 -21.27 9.24
CA SER A 116 -1.14 -22.22 10.06
C SER A 116 -1.07 -23.66 9.55
N ILE A 117 -0.96 -23.85 8.23
CA ILE A 117 -0.80 -25.16 7.59
C ILE A 117 0.60 -25.73 7.86
N ILE A 118 1.63 -24.89 7.80
CA ILE A 118 3.01 -25.30 8.10
C ILE A 118 3.13 -25.68 9.58
N ASP A 119 2.57 -24.85 10.47
CA ASP A 119 2.59 -25.10 11.92
C ASP A 119 1.82 -26.37 12.28
N SER A 120 0.70 -26.67 11.61
CA SER A 120 -0.06 -27.92 11.84
C SER A 120 0.66 -29.15 11.30
N SER A 121 1.29 -29.07 10.13
CA SER A 121 2.08 -30.16 9.55
C SER A 121 3.30 -30.50 10.42
N ASN A 122 4.00 -29.48 10.93
CA ASN A 122 5.15 -29.69 11.83
C ASN A 122 4.77 -30.32 13.18
N ARG A 123 3.50 -30.26 13.61
CA ARG A 123 3.03 -30.93 14.84
C ARG A 123 2.80 -32.43 14.66
N LEU A 124 2.58 -32.88 13.43
CA LEU A 124 2.34 -34.29 13.10
C LEU A 124 3.64 -35.06 12.84
N ARG A 125 4.77 -34.36 12.82
CA ARG A 125 6.10 -34.88 12.48
C ARG A 125 6.98 -34.91 13.72
#